data_AF-A0A498A0X2-F1
#
_entry.id   AF-A0A498A0X2-F1
#
_cell.length_a   1.000
_cell.length_b   1.000
_cell.length_c   1.000
_cell.angle_alpha   90.00
_cell.angle_beta   90.00
_cell.angle_gamma   90.00
#
_symmetry.space_group_name_H-M   'P 1'
#
loop_
_entity.id
_entity.type
_entity.pdbx_description
1 polymer ?
#
loop_
_entity_poly.entity_id
_entity_poly.type
_entity_poly.pdbx_seq_one_letter_code
_entity_poly.pdbx_strand_id
1 'polypeptide(L)'
;MRSHAFALISCLLLAGCTTGEAAAPSAAPATTASPAPSSATSAPTPATAAIPTEPLRLTDEMTRPGARLRFGEKAIVPVRHYYPLLKTYAEGVLGIVVQRIQTTPGSEVQGNFDEDSRAVLKRHTAYYAKIIITNESGNAFSPGTPRFTGEFGDFGPAVTVTGEMRLPSCREGYPPDSDEFDRKGAEWKTCLLAVSSRSRPMTEVRYGGPPYGKEIQFEQDPSPDFNKHYDLGAITWS
;
A
#
# COMPACT_ATOMS: atom_id res chain seq x y z
N MET A 1 9.67 -42.31 37.02
CA MET A 1 8.32 -42.78 37.42
C MET A 1 7.37 -42.57 36.24
N ARG A 2 6.66 -43.64 35.84
CA ARG A 2 5.36 -43.74 35.11
C ARG A 2 4.94 -42.57 34.20
N SER A 3 4.90 -42.72 32.87
CA SER A 3 3.86 -43.37 32.02
C SER A 3 2.59 -42.56 31.74
N HIS A 4 2.19 -42.62 30.45
CA HIS A 4 0.86 -42.38 29.82
C HIS A 4 0.47 -40.91 29.54
N ALA A 5 -0.35 -40.57 28.55
CA ALA A 5 -0.84 -41.13 27.29
C ALA A 5 -1.83 -40.08 26.69
N PHE A 6 -2.11 -40.19 25.39
CA PHE A 6 -3.07 -39.45 24.55
C PHE A 6 -4.44 -39.06 25.17
N ALA A 7 -5.03 -37.96 24.66
CA ALA A 7 -6.46 -37.93 24.29
C ALA A 7 -6.81 -36.73 23.36
N LEU A 8 -7.31 -37.07 22.16
CA LEU A 8 -8.14 -36.25 21.26
C LEU A 8 -9.57 -36.17 21.81
N ILE A 9 -10.23 -35.01 21.78
CA ILE A 9 -11.71 -34.92 21.83
C ILE A 9 -12.21 -33.78 20.94
N SER A 10 -12.83 -34.15 19.82
CA SER A 10 -13.81 -33.34 19.09
C SER A 10 -15.21 -33.68 19.61
N CYS A 11 -16.04 -32.68 19.90
CA CYS A 11 -17.47 -32.88 20.16
C CYS A 11 -18.30 -31.98 19.24
N LEU A 12 -18.82 -32.57 18.16
CA LEU A 12 -20.05 -32.14 17.50
C LEU A 12 -21.23 -32.72 18.29
N LEU A 13 -22.17 -31.88 18.70
CA LEU A 13 -23.51 -32.29 19.12
C LEU A 13 -24.51 -31.22 18.69
N LEU A 14 -25.53 -31.63 17.93
CA LEU A 14 -26.95 -31.33 18.21
C LEU A 14 -27.84 -32.25 17.35
N ALA A 15 -28.47 -33.20 18.04
CA ALA A 15 -29.68 -33.94 17.64
C ALA A 15 -30.86 -32.94 17.44
N GLY A 16 -31.91 -33.16 16.65
CA GLY A 16 -32.64 -34.38 16.31
C GLY A 16 -33.84 -34.55 17.25
N CYS A 17 -35.07 -34.28 16.80
CA CYS A 17 -36.30 -34.96 17.26
C CYS A 17 -37.51 -34.67 16.36
N THR A 18 -38.39 -35.65 16.25
CA THR A 18 -39.33 -35.91 15.15
C THR A 18 -40.80 -35.85 15.59
N THR A 19 -41.69 -35.67 14.60
CA THR A 19 -43.02 -36.29 14.36
C THR A 19 -44.15 -36.26 15.41
N GLY A 20 -45.35 -35.88 14.95
CA GLY A 20 -46.64 -36.26 15.54
C GLY A 20 -47.84 -35.71 14.76
N GLU A 21 -48.74 -36.61 14.33
CA GLU A 21 -49.72 -36.52 13.24
C GLU A 21 -51.18 -36.42 13.74
N ALA A 22 -52.09 -35.78 12.98
CA ALA A 22 -53.53 -36.08 13.00
C ALA A 22 -54.32 -35.52 11.78
N ALA A 23 -54.76 -36.46 10.93
CA ALA A 23 -56.05 -36.61 10.23
C ALA A 23 -56.65 -35.53 9.28
N ALA A 24 -57.04 -36.02 8.09
CA ALA A 24 -57.67 -35.36 6.94
C ALA A 24 -59.20 -35.13 7.08
N PRO A 25 -59.87 -34.48 6.08
CA PRO A 25 -60.41 -35.26 4.97
C PRO A 25 -60.34 -34.63 3.55
N SER A 26 -60.24 -35.55 2.58
CA SER A 26 -60.51 -35.61 1.13
C SER A 26 -61.25 -34.48 0.39
N ALA A 27 -60.71 -34.08 -0.77
CA ALA A 27 -61.44 -33.70 -1.99
C ALA A 27 -60.58 -33.93 -3.27
N ALA A 28 -61.25 -34.19 -4.40
CA ALA A 28 -60.81 -34.88 -5.63
C ALA A 28 -59.88 -34.07 -6.61
N PRO A 29 -59.42 -34.65 -7.75
CA PRO A 29 -58.13 -34.33 -8.39
C PRO A 29 -58.20 -33.17 -9.41
N ALA A 30 -57.14 -32.36 -9.46
CA ALA A 30 -56.87 -31.43 -10.55
C ALA A 30 -55.54 -31.81 -11.23
N THR A 31 -55.63 -32.24 -12.48
CA THR A 31 -54.52 -32.31 -13.42
C THR A 31 -53.98 -30.92 -13.71
N THR A 32 -52.72 -30.65 -13.34
CA THR A 32 -52.01 -29.43 -13.73
C THR A 32 -50.63 -29.80 -14.28
N ALA A 33 -50.32 -29.19 -15.42
CA ALA A 33 -49.23 -29.55 -16.32
C ALA A 33 -47.82 -29.40 -15.71
N SER A 34 -46.91 -30.20 -16.26
CA SER A 34 -45.46 -30.14 -16.01
C SER A 34 -44.88 -28.76 -16.38
N PRO A 35 -44.08 -28.11 -15.52
CA PRO A 35 -43.43 -26.86 -15.89
C PRO A 35 -42.28 -27.14 -16.87
N ALA A 36 -42.22 -26.33 -17.93
CA ALA A 36 -41.12 -26.31 -18.91
C ALA A 36 -39.77 -26.05 -18.21
N PRO A 37 -38.65 -26.57 -18.75
CA PRO A 37 -37.34 -26.34 -18.16
C PRO A 37 -36.98 -24.85 -18.23
N SER A 38 -36.78 -24.24 -17.07
CA SER A 38 -36.24 -22.88 -16.97
C SER A 38 -34.88 -22.81 -17.65
N SER A 39 -34.78 -21.91 -18.62
CA SER A 39 -33.52 -21.50 -19.25
C SER A 39 -32.49 -21.16 -18.18
N ALA A 40 -31.36 -21.85 -18.19
CA ALA A 40 -30.23 -21.56 -17.32
C ALA A 40 -29.71 -20.15 -17.63
N THR A 41 -30.00 -19.19 -16.76
CA THR A 41 -29.30 -17.91 -16.72
C THR A 41 -27.83 -18.20 -16.50
N SER A 42 -27.01 -18.01 -17.54
CA SER A 42 -25.57 -18.08 -17.41
C SER A 42 -25.12 -17.03 -16.39
N ALA A 43 -24.37 -17.46 -15.39
CA ALA A 43 -23.75 -16.55 -14.43
C ALA A 43 -22.89 -15.53 -15.18
N PRO A 44 -22.95 -14.23 -14.83
CA PRO A 44 -22.10 -13.23 -15.47
C PRO A 44 -20.63 -13.62 -15.22
N THR A 45 -19.89 -13.80 -16.30
CA THR A 45 -18.44 -14.00 -16.25
C THR A 45 -17.84 -12.77 -15.59
N PRO A 46 -16.95 -12.90 -14.58
CA PRO A 46 -16.34 -11.73 -13.95
C PRO A 46 -15.57 -10.95 -15.01
N ALA A 47 -16.03 -9.74 -15.33
CA ALA A 47 -15.32 -8.86 -16.23
C ALA A 47 -13.95 -8.55 -15.61
N THR A 48 -12.88 -8.93 -16.31
CA THR A 48 -11.54 -8.41 -16.02
C THR A 48 -11.61 -6.90 -16.24
N ALA A 49 -11.34 -6.07 -15.22
CA ALA A 49 -11.23 -4.64 -15.48
C ALA A 49 -10.15 -4.41 -16.52
N ALA A 50 -10.52 -3.65 -17.55
CA ALA A 50 -9.55 -3.16 -18.51
C ALA A 50 -8.51 -2.33 -17.75
N ILE A 51 -7.23 -2.57 -18.05
CA ILE A 51 -6.13 -1.73 -17.59
C ILE A 51 -6.42 -0.31 -18.12
N PRO A 52 -6.55 0.71 -17.26
CA PRO A 52 -6.76 2.07 -17.70
C PRO A 52 -5.59 2.49 -18.59
N THR A 53 -5.89 2.78 -19.84
CA THR A 53 -4.89 3.22 -20.83
C THR A 53 -4.62 4.72 -20.76
N GLU A 54 -5.47 5.48 -20.05
CA GLU A 54 -5.32 6.93 -19.89
C GLU A 54 -4.54 7.28 -18.62
N PRO A 55 -3.62 8.27 -18.68
CA PRO A 55 -2.91 8.76 -17.52
C PRO A 55 -3.87 9.44 -16.52
N LEU A 56 -3.44 9.52 -15.26
CA LEU A 56 -4.13 10.35 -14.27
C LEU A 56 -4.15 11.81 -14.74
N ARG A 57 -5.33 12.42 -14.72
CA ARG A 57 -5.49 13.82 -15.12
C ARG A 57 -4.88 14.73 -14.06
N LEU A 58 -3.98 15.60 -14.49
CA LEU A 58 -3.46 16.69 -13.66
C LEU A 58 -4.41 17.89 -13.74
N THR A 59 -4.70 18.51 -12.60
CA THR A 59 -5.41 19.80 -12.53
C THR A 59 -4.44 20.91 -12.10
N ASP A 60 -4.85 22.17 -12.20
CA ASP A 60 -3.99 23.32 -11.85
C ASP A 60 -3.67 23.38 -10.34
N GLU A 61 -4.46 22.72 -9.50
CA GLU A 61 -4.22 22.58 -8.06
C GLU A 61 -3.19 21.49 -7.72
N MET A 62 -2.85 20.62 -8.66
CA MET A 62 -1.90 19.53 -8.44
C MET A 62 -0.46 20.00 -8.62
N THR A 63 0.44 19.40 -7.86
CA THR A 63 1.86 19.70 -7.98
C THR A 63 2.36 19.24 -9.34
N ARG A 64 3.05 20.15 -10.05
CA ARG A 64 3.58 19.85 -11.37
C ARG A 64 4.66 18.76 -11.27
N PRO A 65 4.74 17.85 -12.25
CA PRO A 65 5.89 16.96 -12.39
C PRO A 65 7.20 17.77 -12.37
N GLY A 66 8.26 17.24 -11.78
CA GLY A 66 9.56 17.92 -11.62
C GLY A 66 9.61 19.10 -10.66
N ALA A 67 8.51 19.38 -9.94
CA ALA A 67 8.50 20.46 -8.96
C ALA A 67 9.56 20.25 -7.88
N ARG A 68 10.29 21.33 -7.57
CA ARG A 68 11.22 21.40 -6.45
C ARG A 68 10.57 22.19 -5.33
N LEU A 69 10.32 21.52 -4.22
CA LEU A 69 9.69 22.07 -3.04
C LEU A 69 10.71 22.25 -1.93
N ARG A 70 10.42 23.16 -0.99
CA ARG A 70 11.18 23.26 0.25
C ARG A 70 10.69 22.21 1.24
N PHE A 71 11.58 21.70 2.09
CA PHE A 71 11.14 20.87 3.23
C PHE A 71 10.03 21.56 4.04
N GLY A 72 8.95 20.81 4.31
CA GLY A 72 7.74 21.31 4.97
C GLY A 72 6.65 21.82 4.02
N GLU A 73 6.95 22.04 2.73
CA GLU A 73 5.93 22.36 1.73
C GLU A 73 5.16 21.10 1.31
N LYS A 74 3.86 21.29 1.05
CA LYS A 74 2.94 20.23 0.67
C LYS A 74 2.87 20.08 -0.84
N ALA A 75 3.10 18.87 -1.34
CA ALA A 75 2.73 18.46 -2.69
C ALA A 75 1.29 17.92 -2.72
N ILE A 76 0.56 18.16 -3.80
CA ILE A 76 -0.75 17.59 -4.09
C ILE A 76 -0.60 16.64 -5.27
N VAL A 77 -0.80 15.35 -5.04
CA VAL A 77 -0.41 14.26 -5.93
C VAL A 77 -1.62 13.38 -6.24
N PRO A 78 -2.11 13.31 -7.48
CA PRO A 78 -3.11 12.32 -7.85
C PRO A 78 -2.46 10.93 -7.84
N VAL A 79 -3.24 9.94 -7.44
CA VAL A 79 -2.80 8.56 -7.35
C VAL A 79 -3.86 7.63 -7.89
N ARG A 80 -3.41 6.50 -8.42
CA ARG A 80 -4.23 5.39 -8.87
C ARG A 80 -3.69 4.13 -8.21
N HIS A 81 -4.56 3.37 -7.55
CA HIS A 81 -4.20 2.09 -6.96
C HIS A 81 -5.07 0.98 -7.55
N TYR A 82 -4.44 -0.14 -7.88
CA TYR A 82 -5.11 -1.32 -8.40
C TYR A 82 -5.42 -2.28 -7.24
N TYR A 83 -6.69 -2.64 -7.08
CA TYR A 83 -7.13 -3.68 -6.15
C TYR A 83 -7.22 -5.02 -6.88
N PRO A 84 -6.23 -5.93 -6.71
CA PRO A 84 -6.16 -7.15 -7.51
C PRO A 84 -7.31 -8.12 -7.24
N LEU A 85 -7.83 -8.16 -5.99
CA LEU A 85 -8.94 -9.03 -5.62
C LEU A 85 -10.26 -8.59 -6.26
N LEU A 86 -10.49 -7.28 -6.31
CA LEU A 86 -11.69 -6.71 -6.91
C LEU A 86 -11.53 -6.53 -8.43
N LYS A 87 -10.30 -6.61 -8.93
CA LYS A 87 -9.92 -6.21 -10.29
C LYS A 87 -10.50 -4.83 -10.59
N THR A 88 -10.25 -3.84 -9.73
CA THR A 88 -10.70 -2.46 -9.93
C THR A 88 -9.60 -1.47 -9.61
N TYR A 89 -9.74 -0.24 -10.09
CA TYR A 89 -8.86 0.86 -9.73
C TYR A 89 -9.60 1.86 -8.86
N ALA A 90 -8.94 2.37 -7.84
CA ALA A 90 -9.36 3.61 -7.17
C ALA A 90 -8.40 4.73 -7.51
N GLU A 91 -8.97 5.91 -7.73
CA GLU A 91 -8.25 7.15 -7.93
C GLU A 91 -8.48 8.06 -6.73
N GLY A 92 -7.45 8.80 -6.36
CA GLY A 92 -7.49 9.72 -5.24
C GLY A 92 -6.47 10.82 -5.37
N VAL A 93 -6.42 11.68 -4.36
CA VAL A 93 -5.43 12.76 -4.26
C VAL A 93 -4.78 12.68 -2.89
N LEU A 94 -3.45 12.68 -2.88
CA LEU A 94 -2.63 12.71 -1.67
C LEU A 94 -2.01 14.08 -1.48
N GLY A 95 -2.06 14.58 -0.25
CA GLY A 95 -1.17 15.63 0.23
C GLY A 95 0.11 14.97 0.75
N ILE A 96 1.29 15.42 0.33
CA ILE A 96 2.57 14.87 0.78
C ILE A 96 3.43 16.00 1.32
N VAL A 97 3.85 15.88 2.58
CA VAL A 97 4.79 16.80 3.23
C VAL A 97 6.01 16.03 3.68
N VAL A 98 7.18 16.40 3.16
CA VAL A 98 8.47 15.88 3.64
C VAL A 98 9.07 16.87 4.62
N GLN A 99 9.28 16.44 5.85
CA GLN A 99 9.96 17.25 6.86
C GLN A 99 11.46 17.31 6.60
N ARG A 100 12.11 18.32 7.19
CA ARG A 100 13.57 18.49 7.11
C ARG A 100 14.30 17.19 7.49
N ILE A 101 15.33 16.87 6.72
CA ILE A 101 16.24 15.77 6.99
C ILE A 101 16.90 15.98 8.35
N GLN A 102 16.83 14.95 9.19
CA GLN A 102 17.48 14.87 10.48
C GLN A 102 18.61 13.84 10.41
N THR A 103 19.54 13.95 11.36
CA THR A 103 20.70 13.06 11.44
C THR A 103 20.84 12.46 12.81
N THR A 104 21.27 11.22 12.88
CA THR A 104 21.70 10.57 14.14
C THR A 104 22.91 9.65 13.87
N PRO A 105 23.72 9.26 14.88
CA PRO A 105 24.75 8.25 14.67
C PRO A 105 24.17 6.96 14.09
N GLY A 106 24.84 6.36 13.10
CA GLY A 106 24.36 5.11 12.50
C GLY A 106 24.28 3.95 13.49
N SER A 107 25.04 3.99 14.59
CA SER A 107 24.96 3.04 15.70
C SER A 107 23.61 3.03 16.43
N GLU A 108 22.80 4.08 16.29
CA GLU A 108 21.46 4.15 16.89
C GLU A 108 20.38 3.49 16.04
N VAL A 109 20.69 3.13 14.79
CA VAL A 109 19.76 2.42 13.91
C VAL A 109 19.53 1.02 14.46
N GLN A 110 18.27 0.71 14.75
CA GLN A 110 17.86 -0.60 15.28
C GLN A 110 17.44 -1.52 14.14
N GLY A 111 17.74 -2.80 14.30
CA GLY A 111 17.46 -3.83 13.30
C GLY A 111 18.22 -5.12 13.58
N ASN A 112 17.90 -6.15 12.81
CA ASN A 112 18.59 -7.43 12.86
C ASN A 112 19.82 -7.41 11.94
N PHE A 113 20.88 -6.73 12.39
CA PHE A 113 22.15 -6.63 11.68
C PHE A 113 23.15 -7.68 12.18
N ASP A 114 23.89 -8.28 11.25
CA ASP A 114 25.12 -9.02 11.56
C ASP A 114 26.23 -8.11 12.09
N GLU A 115 27.34 -8.69 12.55
CA GLU A 115 28.44 -7.94 13.16
C GLU A 115 29.10 -6.96 12.20
N ASP A 116 29.29 -7.36 10.94
CA ASP A 116 29.91 -6.54 9.90
C ASP A 116 29.05 -5.32 9.56
N SER A 117 27.75 -5.52 9.37
CA SER A 117 26.78 -4.44 9.15
C SER A 117 26.73 -3.48 10.34
N ARG A 118 26.77 -3.99 11.58
CA ARG A 118 26.88 -3.15 12.78
C ARG A 118 28.17 -2.35 12.81
N ALA A 119 29.29 -2.93 12.40
CA ALA A 119 30.57 -2.24 12.32
C ALA A 119 30.54 -1.12 11.28
N VAL A 120 29.88 -1.35 10.14
CA VAL A 120 29.65 -0.31 9.12
C VAL A 120 28.77 0.81 9.68
N LEU A 121 27.61 0.50 10.27
CA LEU A 121 26.69 1.49 10.85
C LEU A 121 27.38 2.41 11.88
N LYS A 122 28.22 1.86 12.76
CA LYS A 122 28.98 2.62 13.77
C LYS A 122 29.89 3.70 13.18
N ARG A 123 30.33 3.56 11.93
CA ARG A 123 31.22 4.49 11.23
C ARG A 123 30.47 5.53 10.39
N HIS A 124 29.15 5.41 10.28
CA HIS A 124 28.34 6.20 9.37
C HIS A 124 27.29 7.03 10.12
N THR A 125 26.63 7.92 9.39
CA THR A 125 25.55 8.77 9.87
C THR A 125 24.24 8.29 9.26
N ALA A 126 23.23 8.11 10.10
CA ALA A 126 21.87 7.87 9.67
C ALA A 126 21.20 9.20 9.35
N TYR A 127 20.62 9.29 8.16
CA TYR A 127 19.84 10.41 7.67
C TYR A 127 18.39 9.96 7.57
N TYR A 128 17.46 10.75 8.09
CA TYR A 128 16.05 10.40 8.02
C TYR A 128 15.15 11.61 7.82
N ALA A 129 14.04 11.40 7.12
CA ALA A 129 13.01 12.41 6.90
C ALA A 129 11.64 11.82 7.23
N LYS A 130 10.89 12.52 8.09
CA LYS A 130 9.49 12.19 8.39
C LYS A 130 8.62 12.66 7.23
N ILE A 131 7.69 11.82 6.82
CA ILE A 131 6.80 12.07 5.71
C ILE A 131 5.37 11.97 6.22
N ILE A 132 4.59 13.02 5.98
CA ILE A 132 3.17 13.07 6.31
C ILE A 132 2.41 12.99 5.00
N ILE A 133 1.53 12.01 4.90
CA ILE A 133 0.69 11.75 3.74
C ILE A 133 -0.76 11.96 4.19
N THR A 134 -1.53 12.75 3.46
CA THR A 134 -2.91 13.08 3.79
C THR A 134 -3.84 12.66 2.65
N ASN A 135 -4.97 12.03 2.94
CA ASN A 135 -6.01 11.80 1.92
C ASN A 135 -6.76 13.11 1.65
N GLU A 136 -6.50 13.75 0.53
CA GLU A 136 -7.13 15.03 0.16
C GLU A 136 -8.48 14.81 -0.56
N SER A 137 -8.68 13.63 -1.14
CA SER A 137 -9.89 13.26 -1.87
C SER A 137 -11.05 12.79 -0.97
N GLY A 138 -10.76 12.10 0.14
CA GLY A 138 -11.77 11.46 0.99
C GLY A 138 -12.48 10.27 0.35
N ASN A 139 -11.87 9.68 -0.68
CA ASN A 139 -12.29 8.40 -1.23
C ASN A 139 -11.64 7.27 -0.42
N ALA A 140 -12.34 6.14 -0.30
CA ALA A 140 -11.78 4.90 0.23
C ALA A 140 -10.62 4.45 -0.65
N PHE A 141 -9.41 4.66 -0.14
CA PHE A 141 -8.17 4.44 -0.85
C PHE A 141 -7.16 3.89 0.14
N SER A 142 -6.65 2.69 -0.11
CA SER A 142 -5.44 2.20 0.52
C SER A 142 -4.28 2.54 -0.42
N PRO A 143 -3.46 3.57 -0.12
CA PRO A 143 -2.27 3.83 -0.90
C PRO A 143 -1.37 2.60 -0.78
N GLY A 144 -1.02 1.98 -1.91
CA GLY A 144 0.23 1.22 -1.95
C GLY A 144 1.37 2.14 -1.47
N THR A 145 2.41 1.58 -0.83
CA THR A 145 3.47 2.38 -0.20
C THR A 145 4.09 3.38 -1.20
N PRO A 146 3.90 4.70 -1.01
CA PRO A 146 4.45 5.71 -1.88
C PRO A 146 5.98 5.61 -1.86
N ARG A 147 6.60 5.66 -3.05
CA ARG A 147 8.04 5.45 -3.19
C ARG A 147 8.79 6.76 -3.01
N PHE A 148 9.62 6.79 -1.96
CA PHE A 148 10.54 7.89 -1.69
C PHE A 148 11.99 7.41 -1.78
N THR A 149 12.86 8.25 -2.32
CA THR A 149 14.31 7.99 -2.37
C THR A 149 15.07 9.20 -1.86
N GLY A 150 16.19 8.95 -1.17
CA GLY A 150 17.11 10.00 -0.74
C GLY A 150 18.26 10.15 -1.73
N GLU A 151 18.65 11.38 -2.04
CA GLU A 151 19.80 11.68 -2.91
C GLU A 151 21.06 12.01 -2.09
N PHE A 152 22.20 11.45 -2.52
CA PHE A 152 23.48 11.47 -1.81
C PHE A 152 24.63 12.10 -2.63
N GLY A 153 24.29 12.92 -3.62
CA GLY A 153 25.25 13.47 -4.59
C GLY A 153 25.59 12.46 -5.71
N ASP A 154 26.77 12.60 -6.32
CA ASP A 154 27.17 11.79 -7.50
C ASP A 154 27.34 10.29 -7.21
N PHE A 155 27.41 9.91 -5.93
CA PHE A 155 27.54 8.53 -5.48
C PHE A 155 26.40 8.21 -4.51
N GLY A 156 25.71 7.09 -4.73
CA GLY A 156 24.64 6.62 -3.85
C GLY A 156 25.09 6.40 -2.39
N PRO A 157 24.16 6.05 -1.48
CA PRO A 157 24.49 5.94 -0.07
C PRO A 157 25.58 4.88 0.16
N ALA A 158 26.41 5.10 1.19
CA ALA A 158 27.42 4.13 1.60
C ALA A 158 26.80 2.77 1.97
N VAL A 159 25.58 2.80 2.51
CA VAL A 159 24.77 1.61 2.82
C VAL A 159 23.33 1.90 2.40
N THR A 160 22.78 1.07 1.52
CA THR A 160 21.34 1.07 1.28
C THR A 160 20.67 0.30 2.41
N VAL A 161 19.85 1.01 3.17
CA VAL A 161 19.09 0.50 4.30
C VAL A 161 17.70 0.15 3.77
N THR A 162 17.41 -1.15 3.63
CA THR A 162 16.10 -1.66 3.19
C THR A 162 15.45 -2.52 4.28
N GLY A 163 14.15 -2.36 4.49
CA GLY A 163 13.35 -3.20 5.40
C GLY A 163 12.98 -2.49 6.70
N GLU A 164 12.47 -3.24 7.69
CA GLU A 164 12.00 -2.73 8.99
C GLU A 164 13.13 -2.21 9.90
N MET A 165 13.95 -1.29 9.40
CA MET A 165 14.96 -0.59 10.17
C MET A 165 14.28 0.50 10.97
N ARG A 166 14.61 0.57 12.26
CA ARG A 166 13.87 1.40 13.20
C ARG A 166 14.78 2.45 13.79
N LEU A 167 14.39 3.70 13.65
CA LEU A 167 14.72 4.74 14.60
C LEU A 167 13.47 5.00 15.44
N PRO A 168 13.56 5.14 16.77
CA PRO A 168 12.37 5.42 17.60
C PRO A 168 11.60 6.65 17.12
N SER A 169 12.31 7.66 16.60
CA SER A 169 11.76 8.90 16.05
C SER A 169 11.29 8.79 14.59
N CYS A 170 11.54 7.67 13.91
CA CYS A 170 11.34 7.46 12.48
C CYS A 170 11.01 5.99 12.25
N ARG A 171 9.70 5.68 12.38
CA ARG A 171 9.16 4.36 12.06
C ARG A 171 8.65 4.40 10.63
N GLU A 172 9.14 3.49 9.80
CA GLU A 172 8.50 3.20 8.52
C GLU A 172 7.13 2.60 8.84
N GLY A 173 6.08 3.33 8.49
CA GLY A 173 4.71 2.87 8.70
C GLY A 173 4.35 1.94 7.57
N TYR A 174 3.74 0.80 7.90
CA TYR A 174 2.89 0.12 6.93
C TYR A 174 1.79 1.10 6.48
N PRO A 175 1.33 1.04 5.22
CA PRO A 175 0.18 1.81 4.80
C PRO A 175 -0.98 1.51 5.76
N PRO A 176 -1.74 2.53 6.19
CA PRO A 176 -2.85 2.34 7.11
C PRO A 176 -3.90 1.43 6.49
N ASP A 177 -4.68 0.77 7.35
CA ASP A 177 -5.86 0.06 6.91
C ASP A 177 -6.78 1.04 6.15
N SER A 178 -7.51 0.52 5.15
CA SER A 178 -8.37 1.35 4.29
C SER A 178 -9.30 2.25 5.10
N ASP A 179 -9.85 1.72 6.20
CA ASP A 179 -10.86 2.36 7.03
C ASP A 179 -10.27 3.49 7.90
N GLU A 180 -8.95 3.51 8.10
CA GLU A 180 -8.27 4.60 8.81
C GLU A 180 -7.92 5.77 7.88
N PHE A 181 -7.79 5.49 6.58
CA PHE A 181 -7.31 6.45 5.57
C PHE A 181 -8.34 6.86 4.53
N ASP A 182 -9.55 6.29 4.55
CA ASP A 182 -10.63 6.56 3.60
C ASP A 182 -11.25 7.96 3.72
N ARG A 183 -11.10 8.63 4.87
CA ARG A 183 -11.68 9.96 5.10
C ARG A 183 -10.78 11.09 4.62
N LYS A 184 -11.42 12.18 4.15
CA LYS A 184 -10.70 13.41 3.80
C LYS A 184 -9.98 13.95 5.03
N GLY A 185 -8.72 14.30 4.87
CA GLY A 185 -7.84 14.77 5.94
C GLY A 185 -7.24 13.66 6.80
N ALA A 186 -7.53 12.37 6.53
CA ALA A 186 -6.86 11.29 7.22
C ALA A 186 -5.35 11.35 6.98
N GLU A 187 -4.56 11.16 8.04
CA GLU A 187 -3.10 11.27 8.01
C GLU A 187 -2.46 9.90 8.17
N TRP A 188 -1.45 9.65 7.34
CA TRP A 188 -0.50 8.57 7.50
C TRP A 188 0.90 9.14 7.63
N LYS A 189 1.63 8.68 8.64
CA LYS A 189 2.99 9.12 8.93
C LYS A 189 3.93 7.97 8.64
N THR A 190 4.90 8.22 7.76
CA THR A 190 5.96 7.29 7.44
C THR A 190 7.32 7.99 7.52
N CYS A 191 8.39 7.27 7.22
CA CYS A 191 9.73 7.80 7.27
C CYS A 191 10.62 7.21 6.19
N LEU A 192 11.46 8.05 5.62
CA LEU A 192 12.60 7.63 4.80
C LEU A 192 13.84 7.59 5.70
N LEU A 193 14.56 6.46 5.71
CA LEU A 193 15.81 6.27 6.44
C LEU A 193 16.90 5.77 5.49
N ALA A 194 18.09 6.35 5.58
CA ALA A 194 19.27 5.88 4.87
C ALA A 194 20.54 6.17 5.67
N VAL A 195 21.60 5.40 5.42
CA VAL A 195 22.86 5.54 6.15
C VAL A 195 23.99 5.83 5.18
N SER A 196 24.73 6.90 5.42
CA SER A 196 25.82 7.34 4.55
C SER A 196 26.96 7.98 5.34
N SER A 197 28.08 8.23 4.67
CA SER A 197 29.23 8.89 5.26
C SER A 197 28.94 10.38 5.41
N ARG A 198 29.52 11.06 6.41
CA ARG A 198 29.32 12.51 6.60
C ARG A 198 29.73 13.36 5.39
N SER A 199 30.69 12.89 4.59
CA SER A 199 31.12 13.52 3.34
C SER A 199 30.12 13.36 2.19
N ARG A 200 29.08 12.54 2.36
CA ARG A 200 28.02 12.27 1.37
C ARG A 200 26.66 12.33 2.07
N PRO A 201 26.21 13.54 2.46
CA PRO A 201 24.95 13.69 3.18
C PRO A 201 23.75 13.44 2.27
N MET A 202 22.63 13.02 2.86
CA MET A 202 21.33 13.08 2.17
C MET A 202 20.90 14.54 2.11
N THR A 203 20.72 15.09 0.91
CA THR A 203 20.38 16.52 0.73
C THR A 203 19.00 16.74 0.16
N GLU A 204 18.45 15.74 -0.53
CA GLU A 204 17.16 15.82 -1.20
C GLU A 204 16.36 14.52 -0.97
N VAL A 205 15.05 14.65 -0.92
CA VAL A 205 14.10 13.53 -0.95
C VAL A 205 13.27 13.63 -2.23
N ARG A 206 13.11 12.52 -2.94
CA ARG A 206 12.39 12.44 -4.20
C ARG A 206 11.18 11.52 -4.09
N TYR A 207 10.06 11.95 -4.64
CA TYR A 207 8.88 11.12 -4.85
C TYR A 207 8.82 10.65 -6.30
N GLY A 208 8.91 9.34 -6.52
CA GLY A 208 8.97 8.72 -7.84
C GLY A 208 7.75 7.86 -8.19
N GLY A 209 6.64 8.02 -7.46
CA GLY A 209 5.40 7.29 -7.76
C GLY A 209 4.65 7.88 -8.97
N PRO A 210 3.83 7.08 -9.68
CA PRO A 210 2.93 7.58 -10.71
C PRO A 210 1.98 8.67 -10.17
N PRO A 211 1.61 9.68 -10.98
CA PRO A 211 1.98 9.88 -12.39
C PRO A 211 3.35 10.55 -12.59
N TYR A 212 4.12 10.78 -11.52
CA TYR A 212 5.37 11.56 -11.54
C TYR A 212 6.64 10.69 -11.61
N GLY A 213 6.47 9.41 -11.93
CA GLY A 213 7.56 8.44 -12.05
C GLY A 213 7.10 7.13 -12.71
N LYS A 214 7.78 6.01 -12.42
CA LYS A 214 7.53 4.72 -13.10
C LYS A 214 6.54 3.85 -12.31
N GLU A 215 5.47 3.41 -12.94
CA GLU A 215 4.58 2.38 -12.39
C GLU A 215 5.20 1.01 -12.66
N ILE A 216 5.94 0.44 -11.71
CA ILE A 216 6.39 -0.95 -11.86
C ILE A 216 5.17 -1.85 -11.68
N GLN A 217 4.55 -2.25 -12.79
CA GLN A 217 3.73 -3.45 -12.84
C GLN A 217 4.65 -4.67 -12.93
N PHE A 218 4.10 -5.88 -12.76
CA PHE A 218 4.85 -7.13 -12.71
C PHE A 218 5.99 -7.19 -13.74
N GLU A 219 7.08 -7.88 -13.43
CA GLU A 219 8.37 -7.90 -14.16
C GLU A 219 8.27 -8.14 -15.69
N GLN A 220 7.12 -8.61 -16.18
CA GLN A 220 6.84 -8.96 -17.56
C GLN A 220 5.97 -7.92 -18.31
N ASP A 221 5.38 -6.94 -17.62
CA ASP A 221 4.53 -5.91 -18.21
C ASP A 221 5.31 -4.58 -18.36
N PRO A 222 5.35 -3.97 -19.55
CA PRO A 222 6.03 -2.69 -19.74
C PRO A 222 5.32 -1.62 -18.91
N SER A 223 5.97 -1.15 -17.86
CA SER A 223 5.57 0.02 -17.07
C SER A 223 5.21 1.18 -18.00
N PRO A 224 4.00 1.76 -17.91
CA PRO A 224 3.75 3.03 -18.56
C PRO A 224 4.76 4.07 -18.04
N ASP A 225 5.64 4.55 -18.93
CA ASP A 225 6.63 5.58 -18.60
C ASP A 225 5.94 6.93 -18.67
N PHE A 226 5.29 7.31 -17.58
CA PHE A 226 4.64 8.62 -17.49
C PHE A 226 5.63 9.78 -17.66
N ASN A 227 6.95 9.56 -17.45
CA ASN A 227 7.94 10.59 -17.76
C ASN A 227 7.99 10.91 -19.25
N LYS A 228 7.67 9.97 -20.14
CA LYS A 228 7.61 10.20 -21.59
C LYS A 228 6.52 11.20 -21.97
N HIS A 229 5.49 11.37 -21.15
CA HIS A 229 4.37 12.28 -21.40
C HIS A 229 4.55 13.65 -20.75
N TYR A 230 5.33 13.74 -19.67
CA TYR A 230 5.41 14.95 -18.86
C TYR A 230 6.82 15.55 -18.71
N ASP A 231 7.88 14.85 -19.11
CA ASP A 231 9.29 15.30 -19.27
C ASP A 231 9.91 16.15 -18.14
N LEU A 232 9.44 16.01 -16.90
CA LEU A 232 9.91 16.85 -15.79
C LEU A 232 10.41 16.04 -14.59
N GLY A 233 10.19 14.73 -14.55
CA GLY A 233 10.74 13.85 -13.52
C GLY A 233 10.05 13.95 -12.15
N ALA A 234 10.69 13.37 -11.14
CA ALA A 234 10.18 13.26 -9.76
C ALA A 234 9.93 14.61 -9.09
N ILE A 235 8.96 14.67 -8.18
CA ILE A 235 8.82 15.80 -7.23
C ILE A 235 9.93 15.68 -6.18
N THR A 236 10.59 16.79 -5.85
CA THR A 236 11.71 16.79 -4.90
C THR A 236 11.53 17.78 -3.75
N TRP A 237 12.12 17.46 -2.60
CA TRP A 237 12.21 18.34 -1.43
C TRP A 237 13.67 18.54 -1.04
N SER A 238 14.09 19.81 -0.94
CA SER A 238 15.46 20.23 -0.58
C SER A 238 15.48 21.49 0.29
#